data_AF-A0A4Y2CSA9-F1
#
_entry.id   AF-A0A4Y2CSA9-F1
#
_cell.length_a   1.000
_cell.length_b   1.000
_cell.length_c   1.000
_cell.angle_alpha   90.00
_cell.angle_beta   90.00
_cell.angle_gamma   90.00
#
_symmetry.space_group_name_H-M   'P 1'
#
loop_
_entity.id
_entity.type
_entity.pdbx_description
1 polymer ?
#
loop_
_entity_poly.entity_id
_entity_poly.type
_entity_poly.pdbx_seq_one_letter_code
_entity_poly.pdbx_strand_id
1 'polypeptide(L)'
;MIWRESTNHVDDCYFYMVPPVCGGFTNKKKRTIVCPNITSALRPVSHGKGLPIPEPISSISSDEEDLDVSHNSPHRQHVVANLLEENVRVISFRTRHLLFESFFKKEESLVFCCDIDGLLKDLRIAHEPNEWRLFIDDSKLSLKAVLLNYGDELPSIPVAHAIYMKETYHNLNKLLEMINYSKHGWQICADLKVVSLLMGLQLGYTKYCCFLCLWDSIAIALHDIKKDWPQRASFKP
;
A
#
# COMPACT_ATOMS: atom_id res chain seq x y z
N MET A 1 -7.70 -8.56 9.71
CA MET A 1 -6.69 -8.34 10.77
C MET A 1 -6.20 -6.93 10.64
N ILE A 2 -5.93 -6.29 11.76
CA ILE A 2 -5.32 -4.96 11.84
C ILE A 2 -3.86 -5.17 12.19
N TRP A 3 -2.94 -4.63 11.39
CA TRP A 3 -1.50 -4.82 11.53
C TRP A 3 -0.86 -3.55 12.10
N ARG A 4 0.16 -3.71 12.97
CA ARG A 4 0.97 -2.65 13.58
C ARG A 4 2.44 -3.08 13.57
N GLU A 5 3.35 -2.13 13.81
CA GLU A 5 4.79 -2.42 13.89
C GLU A 5 5.09 -3.37 15.06
N SER A 6 5.93 -4.39 14.82
CA SER A 6 6.35 -5.34 15.86
C SER A 6 7.37 -4.71 16.79
N THR A 7 7.16 -4.83 18.10
CA THR A 7 8.09 -4.31 19.10
C THR A 7 9.32 -5.20 19.31
N ASN A 8 9.20 -6.51 19.06
CA ASN A 8 10.32 -7.46 19.09
C ASN A 8 9.99 -8.76 18.32
N HIS A 9 11.00 -9.60 18.10
CA HIS A 9 10.90 -10.84 17.33
C HIS A 9 10.54 -12.09 18.16
N VAL A 10 10.46 -11.97 19.49
CA VAL A 10 10.25 -13.09 20.42
C VAL A 10 8.76 -13.32 20.68
N ASP A 11 8.01 -12.25 20.97
CA ASP A 11 6.60 -12.34 21.38
C ASP A 11 5.65 -11.36 20.68
N ASP A 12 6.16 -10.48 19.80
CA ASP A 12 5.36 -9.48 19.08
C ASP A 12 5.64 -9.43 17.58
N CYS A 13 6.12 -10.53 16.99
CA CYS A 13 6.28 -10.64 15.54
C CYS A 13 5.47 -11.80 14.96
N TYR A 14 4.41 -11.47 14.22
CA TYR A 14 3.49 -12.43 13.62
C TYR A 14 4.20 -13.49 12.75
N PHE A 15 5.23 -13.10 12.01
CA PHE A 15 5.96 -14.01 11.12
C PHE A 15 6.79 -15.06 11.86
N TYR A 16 7.38 -14.71 13.01
CA TYR A 16 8.17 -15.64 13.82
C TYR A 16 7.31 -16.48 14.75
N MET A 17 6.11 -16.01 15.09
CA MET A 17 5.18 -16.71 15.97
C MET A 17 4.27 -17.73 15.27
N VAL A 18 4.05 -17.58 13.97
CA VAL A 18 3.27 -18.57 13.20
C VAL A 18 4.23 -19.67 12.72
N PRO A 19 4.10 -20.92 13.21
CA PRO A 19 4.97 -21.99 12.77
C PRO A 19 4.84 -22.19 11.25
N PRO A 20 5.96 -22.36 10.53
CA PRO A 20 5.93 -22.56 9.09
C PRO A 20 5.14 -23.84 8.77
N VAL A 21 4.12 -23.71 7.93
CA VAL A 21 3.35 -24.88 7.49
C VAL A 21 4.17 -25.60 6.43
N CYS A 22 4.91 -26.63 6.84
CA CYS A 22 5.67 -27.49 5.93
C CYS A 22 4.77 -28.01 4.80
N GLY A 23 5.12 -27.68 3.55
CA GLY A 23 4.45 -28.17 2.34
C GLY A 23 3.33 -27.28 1.76
N GLY A 24 3.28 -25.99 2.10
CA GLY A 24 2.47 -24.98 1.39
C GLY A 24 0.96 -24.99 1.70
N PHE A 25 0.27 -23.92 1.29
CA PHE A 25 -1.14 -23.68 1.60
C PHE A 25 -2.08 -24.33 0.58
N THR A 26 -2.87 -25.31 1.03
CA THR A 26 -4.05 -25.80 0.30
C THR A 26 -5.32 -25.22 0.94
N ASN A 27 -6.41 -25.09 0.18
CA ASN A 27 -7.69 -24.58 0.72
C ASN A 27 -8.22 -25.39 1.93
N LYS A 28 -7.83 -26.66 2.03
CA LYS A 28 -8.15 -27.53 3.18
C LYS A 28 -7.31 -27.20 4.42
N LYS A 29 -6.02 -26.86 4.24
CA LYS A 29 -5.08 -26.51 5.34
C LYS A 29 -5.26 -25.09 5.88
N LYS A 30 -5.86 -24.17 5.11
CA LYS A 30 -6.11 -22.77 5.53
C LYS A 30 -6.92 -22.66 6.82
N ARG A 31 -7.88 -23.56 7.05
CA ARG A 31 -8.75 -23.54 8.24
C ARG A 31 -8.03 -23.94 9.54
N THR A 32 -6.89 -24.60 9.44
CA THR A 32 -6.10 -25.05 10.60
C THR A 32 -5.12 -23.98 11.09
N ILE A 33 -4.95 -22.88 10.33
CA ILE A 33 -4.05 -21.79 10.71
C ILE A 33 -4.69 -21.02 11.87
N VAL A 34 -4.11 -21.19 13.05
CA VAL A 34 -4.47 -20.39 14.23
C VAL A 34 -3.61 -19.13 14.20
N CYS A 35 -4.16 -18.03 13.69
CA CYS A 35 -3.44 -16.75 13.65
C CYS A 35 -3.28 -16.20 15.07
N PRO A 36 -2.07 -16.02 15.62
CA PRO A 36 -1.91 -15.46 16.96
C PRO A 36 -2.56 -14.08 17.07
N ASN A 37 -3.09 -13.76 18.24
CA ASN A 37 -3.66 -12.44 18.53
C ASN A 37 -2.62 -11.68 19.34
N ILE A 38 -1.87 -10.80 18.67
CA ILE A 38 -0.77 -10.02 19.25
C ILE A 38 -0.94 -8.54 18.95
N THR A 39 -0.21 -7.70 19.67
CA THR A 39 -0.27 -6.24 19.53
C THR A 39 0.06 -5.77 18.11
N SER A 40 1.01 -6.41 17.44
CA SER A 40 1.35 -6.17 16.03
C SER A 40 0.34 -6.73 15.01
N ALA A 41 -0.58 -7.62 15.41
CA ALA A 41 -1.55 -8.26 14.52
C ALA A 41 -2.85 -8.67 15.25
N LEU A 42 -3.84 -7.77 15.28
CA LEU A 42 -5.11 -7.96 15.97
C LEU A 42 -6.20 -8.55 15.06
N ARG A 43 -6.96 -9.52 15.59
CA ARG A 43 -8.12 -10.09 14.88
C ARG A 43 -9.31 -9.11 14.88
N PRO A 44 -10.13 -9.08 13.80
CA PRO A 44 -11.40 -8.36 13.81
C PRO A 44 -12.32 -8.89 14.92
N VAL A 45 -13.01 -7.99 15.62
CA VAL A 45 -13.97 -8.36 16.67
C VAL A 45 -15.26 -8.88 16.00
N SER A 46 -15.74 -10.05 16.42
CA SER A 46 -17.01 -10.59 15.94
C SER A 46 -18.19 -9.73 16.40
N HIS A 47 -19.15 -9.46 15.51
CA HIS A 47 -20.40 -8.79 15.88
C HIS A 47 -21.12 -9.54 17.01
N GLY A 48 -21.45 -8.82 18.09
CA GLY A 48 -22.14 -9.38 19.27
C GLY A 48 -23.66 -9.10 19.24
N LYS A 49 -24.41 -9.80 20.11
CA LYS A 49 -25.88 -9.73 20.23
C LYS A 49 -26.45 -8.32 20.56
N GLY A 50 -25.61 -7.34 20.88
CA GLY A 50 -26.01 -5.95 21.16
C GLY A 50 -25.89 -4.99 19.98
N LEU A 51 -25.52 -5.49 18.78
CA LEU A 51 -25.37 -4.67 17.58
C LEU A 51 -26.56 -4.92 16.62
N PRO A 52 -27.31 -3.89 16.19
CA PRO A 52 -28.52 -4.08 15.41
C PRO A 52 -28.21 -4.70 14.04
N ILE A 53 -29.03 -5.68 13.64
CA ILE A 53 -28.98 -6.33 12.31
C ILE A 53 -30.04 -5.65 11.43
N PRO A 54 -29.68 -5.01 10.31
CA PRO A 54 -30.65 -4.25 9.51
C PRO A 54 -31.56 -5.14 8.65
N GLU A 55 -32.85 -4.80 8.57
CA GLU A 55 -33.82 -5.41 7.64
C GLU A 55 -34.13 -4.47 6.45
N PRO A 56 -34.40 -5.01 5.25
CA PRO A 56 -34.58 -4.22 4.04
C PRO A 56 -36.00 -3.63 3.92
N ILE A 57 -36.11 -2.35 3.56
CA ILE A 57 -37.40 -1.64 3.44
C ILE A 57 -37.86 -1.55 1.98
N SER A 58 -39.14 -1.82 1.78
CA SER A 58 -39.86 -1.73 0.51
C SER A 58 -40.47 -0.34 0.27
N SER A 59 -40.02 0.30 -0.82
CA SER A 59 -40.68 1.30 -1.67
C SER A 59 -40.89 2.75 -1.18
N ILE A 60 -40.81 3.67 -2.18
CA ILE A 60 -41.37 5.06 -2.29
C ILE A 60 -40.38 6.19 -1.91
N SER A 61 -40.26 7.35 -2.58
CA SER A 61 -40.53 7.87 -3.94
C SER A 61 -39.77 9.22 -4.05
N SER A 62 -39.45 9.67 -5.26
CA SER A 62 -38.57 10.82 -5.55
C SER A 62 -39.36 12.01 -6.10
N ASP A 63 -39.12 13.22 -5.59
CA ASP A 63 -39.54 14.54 -6.10
C ASP A 63 -38.42 15.55 -5.70
N GLU A 64 -37.80 16.44 -6.49
CA GLU A 64 -37.89 16.88 -7.89
C GLU A 64 -36.52 17.46 -8.39
N GLU A 65 -36.26 17.25 -9.69
CA GLU A 65 -35.71 18.09 -10.80
C GLU A 65 -34.41 18.93 -10.61
N ASP A 66 -33.30 18.70 -11.31
CA ASP A 66 -32.93 18.56 -12.75
C ASP A 66 -32.59 19.88 -13.48
N LEU A 67 -31.34 19.99 -13.96
CA LEU A 67 -30.99 20.57 -15.27
C LEU A 67 -29.82 19.78 -15.87
N ASP A 68 -30.16 19.04 -16.92
CA ASP A 68 -29.37 18.06 -17.66
C ASP A 68 -28.57 18.69 -18.82
N VAL A 69 -27.32 18.23 -19.02
CA VAL A 69 -26.65 18.27 -20.33
C VAL A 69 -26.00 16.90 -20.55
N SER A 70 -26.70 16.15 -21.39
CA SER A 70 -26.48 14.78 -21.84
C SER A 70 -25.07 14.44 -22.33
N HIS A 71 -24.54 13.30 -21.87
CA HIS A 71 -23.90 12.29 -22.72
C HIS A 71 -23.96 10.90 -22.05
N ASN A 72 -24.64 9.97 -22.73
CA ASN A 72 -25.02 8.63 -22.27
C ASN A 72 -23.84 7.70 -21.89
N SER A 73 -23.88 7.18 -20.66
CA SER A 73 -23.30 5.88 -20.26
C SER A 73 -24.00 5.42 -18.95
N PRO A 74 -24.35 4.13 -18.78
CA PRO A 74 -25.33 3.71 -17.77
C PRO A 74 -24.83 3.98 -16.34
N HIS A 75 -25.46 4.96 -15.69
CA HIS A 75 -25.26 5.26 -14.29
C HIS A 75 -25.69 4.07 -13.41
N ARG A 76 -24.74 3.49 -12.68
CA ARG A 76 -25.06 2.69 -11.49
C ARG A 76 -25.72 3.62 -10.48
N GLN A 77 -27.02 3.44 -10.26
CA GLN A 77 -27.76 4.06 -9.16
C GLN A 77 -27.11 3.66 -7.83
N HIS A 78 -26.55 4.65 -7.13
CA HIS A 78 -26.11 4.50 -5.75
C HIS A 78 -27.37 4.45 -4.89
N VAL A 79 -27.60 3.32 -4.23
CA VAL A 79 -28.57 3.19 -3.14
C VAL A 79 -28.08 4.12 -2.01
N VAL A 80 -28.75 5.26 -1.82
CA VAL A 80 -28.52 6.12 -0.67
C VAL A 80 -29.22 5.46 0.52
N ALA A 81 -28.44 4.81 1.37
CA ALA A 81 -28.94 4.27 2.63
C ALA A 81 -29.10 5.44 3.62
N ASN A 82 -30.32 5.70 4.10
CA ASN A 82 -30.61 6.65 5.19
C ASN A 82 -30.14 6.06 6.54
N LEU A 83 -28.85 5.78 6.65
CA LEU A 83 -28.16 5.30 7.87
C LEU A 83 -27.80 6.44 8.83
N LEU A 84 -28.26 7.66 8.56
CA LEU A 84 -27.73 8.87 9.12
C LEU A 84 -28.88 9.66 9.77
N GLU A 85 -28.64 10.14 10.99
CA GLU A 85 -29.59 11.01 11.71
C GLU A 85 -29.93 12.28 10.89
N GLU A 86 -31.10 12.90 11.10
CA GLU A 86 -31.60 14.04 10.31
C GLU A 86 -30.66 15.26 10.23
N ASN A 87 -29.72 15.36 11.17
CA ASN A 87 -28.71 16.41 11.27
C ASN A 87 -27.38 16.04 10.58
N VAL A 88 -27.24 14.84 10.02
CA VAL A 88 -26.01 14.41 9.36
C VAL A 88 -25.94 14.98 7.95
N ARG A 89 -24.97 15.86 7.74
CA ARG A 89 -24.62 16.37 6.41
C ARG A 89 -23.76 15.36 5.67
N VAL A 90 -24.33 14.67 4.69
CA VAL A 90 -23.58 13.89 3.70
C VAL A 90 -22.96 14.84 2.68
N ILE A 91 -21.65 14.98 2.72
CA ILE A 91 -20.90 15.71 1.69
C ILE A 91 -20.46 14.69 0.64
N SER A 92 -21.06 14.75 -0.54
CA SER A 92 -20.64 13.92 -1.68
C SER A 92 -19.38 14.53 -2.31
N PHE A 93 -18.23 13.86 -2.17
CA PHE A 93 -16.94 14.33 -2.69
C PHE A 93 -16.67 13.94 -4.15
N ARG A 94 -17.68 13.97 -5.03
CA ARG A 94 -17.54 13.46 -6.41
C ARG A 94 -16.58 14.27 -7.30
N THR A 95 -16.31 15.53 -6.97
CA THR A 95 -15.52 16.45 -7.81
C THR A 95 -14.24 16.97 -7.15
N ARG A 96 -13.92 16.55 -5.92
CA ARG A 96 -12.75 17.09 -5.18
C ARG A 96 -11.42 16.82 -5.88
N HIS A 97 -11.36 15.75 -6.68
CA HIS A 97 -10.19 15.42 -7.49
C HIS A 97 -9.91 16.46 -8.59
N LEU A 98 -10.93 17.16 -9.10
CA LEU A 98 -10.79 18.19 -10.13
C LEU A 98 -9.92 19.36 -9.67
N LEU A 99 -9.90 19.64 -8.36
CA LEU A 99 -9.06 20.69 -7.76
C LEU A 99 -7.56 20.38 -7.87
N PHE A 100 -7.21 19.09 -7.94
CA PHE A 100 -5.82 18.64 -7.94
C PHE A 100 -5.39 18.01 -9.25
N GLU A 101 -6.31 17.87 -10.22
CA GLU A 101 -6.06 17.22 -11.50
C GLU A 101 -4.91 17.87 -12.27
N SER A 102 -4.76 19.18 -12.16
CA SER A 102 -3.65 19.94 -12.77
C SER A 102 -2.26 19.50 -12.31
N PHE A 103 -2.14 18.92 -11.11
CA PHE A 103 -0.87 18.42 -10.56
C PHE A 103 -0.53 17.01 -11.04
N PHE A 104 -1.47 16.29 -11.68
CA PHE A 104 -1.27 14.92 -12.12
C PHE A 104 -1.24 14.82 -13.64
N LYS A 105 -0.33 13.98 -14.15
CA LYS A 105 -0.26 13.62 -15.56
C LYS A 105 -0.33 12.12 -15.69
N LYS A 106 -0.79 11.68 -16.87
CA LYS A 106 -0.83 10.28 -17.24
C LYS A 106 0.08 10.05 -18.43
N GLU A 107 1.01 9.10 -18.27
CA GLU A 107 1.81 8.56 -19.36
C GLU A 107 1.58 7.06 -19.44
N GLU A 108 1.08 6.59 -20.60
CA GLU A 108 0.67 5.20 -20.79
C GLU A 108 -0.29 4.72 -19.68
N SER A 109 0.19 3.87 -18.77
CA SER A 109 -0.57 3.35 -17.63
C SER A 109 -0.19 3.93 -16.28
N LEU A 110 0.83 4.79 -16.24
CA LEU A 110 1.33 5.47 -15.04
C LEU A 110 0.69 6.85 -14.91
N VAL A 111 -0.01 7.08 -13.81
CA VAL A 111 -0.44 8.40 -13.36
C VAL A 111 0.53 8.87 -12.28
N PHE A 112 1.04 10.08 -12.39
CA PHE A 112 2.04 10.62 -11.47
C PHE A 112 1.81 12.11 -11.21
N CYS A 113 2.23 12.57 -10.04
CA CYS A 113 2.24 13.97 -9.67
C CYS A 113 3.45 14.65 -10.32
N CYS A 114 3.20 15.60 -11.21
CA CYS A 114 4.27 16.33 -11.91
C CYS A 114 4.76 17.57 -11.16
N ASP A 115 4.00 18.06 -10.17
CA ASP A 115 4.37 19.19 -9.32
C ASP A 115 3.96 18.94 -7.87
N ILE A 116 4.85 18.27 -7.14
CA ILE A 116 4.65 17.85 -5.75
C ILE A 116 4.69 19.05 -4.80
N ASP A 117 5.54 20.04 -5.07
CA ASP A 117 5.62 21.26 -4.26
C ASP A 117 4.33 22.07 -4.37
N GLY A 118 3.79 22.22 -5.58
CA GLY A 118 2.52 22.87 -5.83
C GLY A 118 1.36 22.14 -5.16
N LEU A 119 1.31 20.81 -5.28
CA LEU A 119 0.29 19.99 -4.60
C LEU A 119 0.33 20.18 -3.08
N LEU A 120 1.51 20.11 -2.47
CA LEU A 120 1.68 20.28 -1.01
C LEU A 120 1.29 21.68 -0.55
N LYS A 121 1.67 22.70 -1.33
CA LYS A 121 1.29 24.09 -1.07
C LYS A 121 -0.23 24.28 -1.08
N ASP A 122 -0.93 23.70 -2.05
CA ASP A 122 -2.39 23.78 -2.17
C ASP A 122 -3.10 23.01 -1.04
N LEU A 123 -2.48 21.92 -0.56
CA LEU A 123 -2.90 21.20 0.64
C LEU A 123 -2.57 21.94 1.94
N ARG A 124 -1.89 23.10 1.86
CA ARG A 124 -1.41 23.91 3.00
C ARG A 124 -0.42 23.15 3.89
N ILE A 125 0.40 22.32 3.27
CA ILE A 125 1.46 21.54 3.92
C ILE A 125 2.81 22.12 3.51
N ALA A 126 3.67 22.43 4.48
CA ALA A 126 5.05 22.82 4.18
C ALA A 126 5.82 21.60 3.65
N HIS A 127 6.51 21.77 2.53
CA HIS A 127 7.31 20.69 1.97
C HIS A 127 8.75 20.76 2.44
N GLU A 128 9.05 20.00 3.49
CA GLU A 128 10.42 19.75 3.96
C GLU A 128 10.81 18.32 3.60
N PRO A 129 11.56 18.05 2.51
CA PRO A 129 11.80 16.69 2.02
C PRO A 129 12.34 15.71 3.07
N ASN A 130 13.13 16.21 4.04
CA ASN A 130 13.68 15.39 5.12
C ASN A 130 12.63 14.86 6.11
N GLU A 131 11.42 15.43 6.12
CA GLU A 131 10.29 15.00 6.94
C GLU A 131 9.41 13.96 6.23
N TRP A 132 9.75 13.59 5.00
CA TRP A 132 8.97 12.65 4.19
C TRP A 132 9.83 11.46 3.74
N ARG A 133 9.17 10.30 3.64
CA ARG A 133 9.69 9.10 3.00
C ARG A 133 8.77 8.68 1.85
N LEU A 134 9.37 8.16 0.78
CA LEU A 134 8.64 7.61 -0.34
C LEU A 134 8.35 6.14 -0.09
N PHE A 135 7.08 5.81 0.11
CA PHE A 135 6.62 4.44 0.17
C PHE A 135 6.25 3.92 -1.21
N ILE A 136 6.85 2.80 -1.62
CA ILE A 136 6.51 2.10 -2.86
C ILE A 136 5.88 0.76 -2.51
N ASP A 137 4.61 0.61 -2.88
CA ASP A 137 3.86 -0.65 -2.78
C ASP A 137 3.72 -1.24 -4.17
N ASP A 138 4.12 -2.50 -4.31
CA ASP A 138 3.96 -3.25 -5.53
C ASP A 138 2.92 -4.36 -5.38
N SER A 139 2.32 -4.69 -6.52
CA SER A 139 1.61 -5.94 -6.69
C SER A 139 2.02 -6.53 -8.03
N LYS A 140 1.56 -7.76 -8.30
CA LYS A 140 1.79 -8.42 -9.60
C LYS A 140 1.38 -7.58 -10.81
N LEU A 141 0.43 -6.66 -10.64
CA LEU A 141 -0.19 -5.89 -11.72
C LEU A 141 -0.24 -4.39 -11.44
N SER A 142 0.37 -3.87 -10.39
CA SER A 142 0.30 -2.43 -10.10
C SER A 142 1.51 -1.96 -9.31
N LEU A 143 1.85 -0.69 -9.51
CA LEU A 143 2.80 0.03 -8.65
C LEU A 143 2.09 1.24 -8.07
N LYS A 144 2.34 1.52 -6.79
CA LYS A 144 1.84 2.71 -6.11
C LYS A 144 2.98 3.36 -5.37
N ALA A 145 3.03 4.68 -5.43
CA ALA A 145 3.98 5.48 -4.70
C ALA A 145 3.25 6.54 -3.89
N VAL A 146 3.58 6.61 -2.60
CA VAL A 146 2.89 7.44 -1.61
C VAL A 146 3.94 8.09 -0.72
N LEU A 147 3.82 9.40 -0.49
CA LEU A 147 4.63 10.10 0.50
C LEU A 147 4.03 9.89 1.89
N LEU A 148 4.88 9.49 2.83
CA LEU A 148 4.55 9.33 4.24
C LEU A 148 5.39 10.31 5.07
N ASN A 149 4.76 11.00 6.00
CA ASN A 149 5.43 11.88 6.93
C ASN A 149 5.97 11.08 8.13
N TYR A 150 7.18 11.37 8.63
CA TYR A 150 7.78 10.60 9.74
C TYR A 150 7.00 10.68 11.05
N GLY A 151 6.27 11.77 11.31
CA GLY A 151 5.47 11.93 12.53
C GLY A 151 4.11 11.23 12.46
N ASP A 152 3.72 10.72 11.27
CA ASP A 152 2.36 10.24 10.96
C ASP A 152 1.25 11.27 11.32
N GLU A 153 1.61 12.53 11.54
CA GLU A 153 0.70 13.63 11.87
C GLU A 153 -0.03 14.14 10.62
N LEU A 154 0.62 14.00 9.47
CA LEU A 154 0.13 14.42 8.17
C LEU A 154 -0.42 13.24 7.39
N PRO A 155 -1.45 13.47 6.53
CA PRO A 155 -2.01 12.41 5.72
C PRO A 155 -0.98 11.88 4.72
N SER A 156 -1.08 10.60 4.39
CA SER A 156 -0.32 10.00 3.29
C SER A 156 -0.73 10.64 1.95
N ILE A 157 0.25 11.02 1.12
CA ILE A 157 -0.04 11.72 -0.14
C ILE A 157 0.31 10.82 -1.33
N PRO A 158 -0.66 10.36 -2.11
CA PRO A 158 -0.39 9.56 -3.30
C PRO A 158 0.29 10.41 -4.37
N VAL A 159 1.46 9.98 -4.84
CA VAL A 159 2.25 10.70 -5.84
C VAL A 159 2.36 9.93 -7.15
N ALA A 160 2.20 8.61 -7.15
CA ALA A 160 2.11 7.84 -8.38
C ALA A 160 1.25 6.58 -8.23
N HIS A 161 0.62 6.19 -9.32
CA HIS A 161 -0.18 4.98 -9.43
C HIS A 161 -0.13 4.45 -10.86
N ALA A 162 0.25 3.20 -11.04
CA ALA A 162 0.23 2.52 -12.32
C ALA A 162 -0.59 1.24 -12.26
N ILE A 163 -1.47 1.07 -13.24
CA ILE A 163 -2.23 -0.16 -13.45
C ILE A 163 -1.53 -0.95 -14.56
N TYR A 164 -1.43 -2.26 -14.41
CA TYR A 164 -0.73 -3.15 -15.34
C TYR A 164 0.77 -2.88 -15.49
N MET A 165 1.40 -2.34 -14.44
CA MET A 165 2.84 -2.13 -14.39
C MET A 165 3.46 -3.11 -13.41
N LYS A 166 4.33 -3.99 -13.91
CA LYS A 166 5.04 -4.97 -13.09
C LYS A 166 6.25 -4.31 -12.42
N GLU A 167 6.56 -4.74 -11.21
CA GLU A 167 7.85 -4.53 -10.56
C GLU A 167 9.01 -5.01 -11.43
N THR A 168 9.68 -4.07 -12.08
CA THR A 168 10.94 -4.32 -12.79
C THR A 168 11.83 -3.12 -12.52
N TYR A 169 13.15 -3.30 -12.62
CA TYR A 169 14.10 -2.20 -12.46
C TYR A 169 13.74 -1.02 -13.37
N HIS A 170 13.45 -1.30 -14.65
CA HIS A 170 13.08 -0.27 -15.62
C HIS A 170 11.81 0.50 -15.22
N ASN A 171 10.77 -0.22 -14.79
CA ASN A 171 9.51 0.41 -14.39
C ASN A 171 9.62 1.22 -13.12
N LEU A 172 10.39 0.74 -12.13
CA LEU A 172 10.67 1.48 -10.91
C LEU A 172 11.49 2.73 -11.20
N ASN A 173 12.50 2.62 -12.07
CA ASN A 173 13.30 3.77 -12.52
C ASN A 173 12.42 4.81 -13.24
N LYS A 174 11.57 4.36 -14.18
CA LYS A 174 10.58 5.23 -14.85
C LYS A 174 9.69 5.94 -13.82
N LEU A 175 9.14 5.21 -12.85
CA LEU A 175 8.31 5.80 -11.80
C LEU A 175 9.05 6.90 -11.03
N LEU A 176 10.29 6.65 -10.60
CA LEU A 176 11.11 7.61 -9.85
C LEU A 176 11.48 8.85 -10.67
N GLU A 177 11.75 8.67 -11.97
CA GLU A 177 12.01 9.77 -12.91
C GLU A 177 10.76 10.66 -13.06
N MET A 178 9.58 10.06 -13.27
CA MET A 178 8.35 10.83 -13.50
C MET A 178 7.94 11.71 -12.31
N ILE A 179 8.22 11.28 -11.08
CA ILE A 179 7.96 12.06 -9.86
C ILE A 179 9.13 12.99 -9.47
N ASN A 180 10.15 13.13 -10.33
CA ASN A 180 11.36 13.92 -10.07
C ASN A 180 12.04 13.58 -8.72
N TYR A 181 12.15 12.30 -8.39
CA TYR A 181 12.69 11.84 -7.11
C TYR A 181 14.06 12.45 -6.76
N SER A 182 14.94 12.63 -7.76
CA SER A 182 16.28 13.19 -7.58
C SER A 182 16.30 14.61 -7.01
N LYS A 183 15.22 15.37 -7.18
CA LYS A 183 15.07 16.72 -6.60
C LYS A 183 14.88 16.68 -5.09
N HIS A 184 14.20 15.65 -4.58
CA HIS A 184 13.74 15.59 -3.19
C HIS A 184 14.58 14.66 -2.33
N GLY A 185 15.11 13.57 -2.90
CA GLY A 185 16.01 12.66 -2.20
C GLY A 185 15.37 11.96 -0.99
N TRP A 186 14.04 11.76 -1.00
CA TRP A 186 13.32 11.09 0.09
C TRP A 186 13.90 9.70 0.38
N GLN A 187 13.90 9.27 1.64
CA GLN A 187 14.22 7.88 1.93
C GLN A 187 13.14 6.96 1.33
N ILE A 188 13.56 5.90 0.64
CA ILE A 188 12.62 4.92 0.08
C ILE A 188 12.31 3.86 1.13
N CYS A 189 11.02 3.64 1.36
CA CYS A 189 10.49 2.52 2.12
C CYS A 189 9.68 1.64 1.15
N ALA A 190 9.96 0.35 1.09
CA ALA A 190 9.24 -0.54 0.19
C ALA A 190 9.31 -1.97 0.70
N ASP A 191 8.60 -2.87 0.01
CA ASP A 191 8.73 -4.29 0.24
C ASP A 191 10.16 -4.79 -0.07
N LEU A 192 10.48 -6.00 0.38
CA LEU A 192 11.82 -6.57 0.20
C LEU A 192 12.23 -6.65 -1.28
N LYS A 193 11.26 -6.86 -2.17
CA LYS A 193 11.52 -7.13 -3.57
C LYS A 193 11.82 -5.87 -4.36
N VAL A 194 11.08 -4.80 -4.14
CA VAL A 194 11.33 -3.45 -4.66
C VAL A 194 12.69 -2.95 -4.16
N VAL A 195 12.98 -3.08 -2.86
CA VAL A 195 14.31 -2.71 -2.32
C VAL A 195 15.41 -3.50 -3.03
N SER A 196 15.25 -4.81 -3.16
CA SER A 196 16.23 -5.66 -3.85
C SER A 196 16.46 -5.23 -5.31
N LEU A 197 15.39 -4.90 -6.03
CA LEU A 197 15.46 -4.41 -7.41
C LEU A 197 16.19 -3.07 -7.49
N LEU A 198 15.87 -2.12 -6.62
CA LEU A 198 16.52 -0.80 -6.58
C LEU A 198 18.01 -0.89 -6.22
N MET A 199 18.39 -1.87 -5.39
CA MET A 199 19.79 -2.16 -5.07
C MET A 199 20.52 -2.95 -6.18
N GLY A 200 19.85 -3.30 -7.26
CA GLY A 200 20.44 -4.03 -8.39
C GLY A 200 20.61 -5.52 -8.17
N LEU A 201 19.94 -6.11 -7.17
CA LEU A 201 19.97 -7.56 -6.97
C LEU A 201 19.19 -8.27 -8.08
N GLN A 202 19.77 -9.39 -8.54
CA GLN A 202 19.11 -10.25 -9.50
C GLN A 202 17.89 -10.94 -8.87
N LEU A 203 16.77 -10.90 -9.58
CA LEU A 203 15.56 -11.63 -9.22
C LEU A 203 15.73 -13.15 -9.43
N GLY A 204 15.03 -13.94 -8.61
CA GLY A 204 14.98 -15.40 -8.73
C GLY A 204 15.70 -16.11 -7.60
N TYR A 205 16.01 -17.39 -7.78
CA TYR A 205 16.68 -18.21 -6.78
C TYR A 205 18.19 -17.96 -6.82
N THR A 206 18.60 -16.78 -6.38
CA THR A 206 20.01 -16.38 -6.35
C THR A 206 20.69 -16.94 -5.10
N LYS A 207 21.96 -17.33 -5.25
CA LYS A 207 22.79 -17.84 -4.15
C LYS A 207 22.85 -16.84 -2.99
N TYR A 208 23.03 -15.56 -3.30
CA TYR A 208 23.09 -14.48 -2.31
C TYR A 208 21.92 -13.52 -2.50
N CYS A 209 20.75 -13.90 -1.96
CA CYS A 209 19.51 -13.12 -2.11
C CYS A 209 19.35 -12.00 -1.07
N CYS A 210 20.09 -12.04 0.04
CA CYS A 210 20.03 -11.01 1.08
C CYS A 210 20.78 -9.74 0.64
N PHE A 211 20.15 -8.57 0.77
CA PHE A 211 20.79 -7.28 0.45
C PHE A 211 21.75 -6.78 1.53
N LEU A 212 21.68 -7.31 2.76
CA LEU A 212 22.55 -6.91 3.88
C LEU A 212 23.82 -7.77 3.98
N CYS A 213 23.72 -9.05 3.69
CA CYS A 213 24.80 -10.02 3.88
C CYS A 213 24.87 -11.05 2.75
N LEU A 214 25.98 -11.79 2.71
CA LEU A 214 26.22 -12.89 1.77
C LEU A 214 25.61 -14.20 2.28
N TRP A 215 24.35 -14.17 2.72
CA TRP A 215 23.61 -15.36 3.13
C TRP A 215 23.45 -16.31 1.93
N ASP A 216 23.98 -17.54 2.07
CA ASP A 216 23.99 -18.54 1.01
C ASP A 216 22.70 -19.38 1.04
N SER A 217 21.77 -19.07 0.13
CA SER A 217 20.48 -19.74 0.01
C SER A 217 20.59 -21.22 -0.41
N ILE A 218 21.75 -21.64 -0.94
CA ILE A 218 22.01 -23.00 -1.41
C ILE A 218 22.63 -23.85 -0.30
N ALA A 219 23.27 -23.23 0.69
CA ALA A 219 23.93 -23.92 1.81
C ALA A 219 22.93 -24.41 2.88
N ILE A 220 21.96 -25.24 2.50
CA ILE A 220 20.86 -25.74 3.35
C ILE A 220 21.39 -26.33 4.68
N ALA A 221 22.49 -27.09 4.63
CA ALA A 221 23.09 -27.70 5.82
C ALA A 221 23.62 -26.67 6.85
N LEU A 222 23.86 -25.43 6.43
CA LEU A 222 24.39 -24.37 7.28
C LEU A 222 23.32 -23.38 7.77
N HIS A 223 22.08 -23.46 7.28
CA HIS A 223 21.04 -22.46 7.55
C HIS A 223 20.72 -22.29 9.04
N ASP A 224 20.68 -23.40 9.79
CA ASP A 224 20.38 -23.37 11.23
C ASP A 224 21.63 -23.38 12.12
N ILE A 225 22.82 -23.51 11.52
CA ILE A 225 24.10 -23.60 12.25
C ILE A 225 24.84 -22.25 12.21
N LYS A 226 24.86 -21.63 11.03
CA LYS A 226 25.62 -20.40 10.79
C LYS A 226 24.72 -19.18 10.92
N LYS A 227 24.88 -18.46 12.03
CA LYS A 227 24.18 -17.21 12.31
C LYS A 227 24.82 -16.02 11.61
N ASP A 228 26.15 -15.95 11.64
CA ASP A 228 26.90 -14.80 11.12
C ASP A 228 27.35 -15.04 9.68
N TRP A 229 26.81 -14.23 8.76
CA TRP A 229 27.19 -14.21 7.35
C TRP A 229 27.97 -12.94 7.04
N PRO A 230 29.00 -13.00 6.17
CA PRO A 230 29.77 -11.81 5.82
C PRO A 230 28.88 -10.68 5.30
N GLN A 231 29.15 -9.46 5.75
CA GLN A 231 28.42 -8.29 5.27
C GLN A 231 28.61 -8.11 3.77
N ARG A 232 27.54 -7.72 3.08
CA ARG A 232 27.60 -7.47 1.64
C ARG A 232 28.29 -6.12 1.39
N ALA A 233 29.42 -6.16 0.71
CA ALA A 233 30.16 -4.96 0.30
C ALA A 233 29.80 -4.48 -1.12
N SER A 234 29.23 -5.34 -1.97
CA SER A 234 28.92 -5.04 -3.37
C SER A 234 27.65 -5.75 -3.83
N PHE A 235 26.91 -5.08 -4.71
CA PHE A 235 25.73 -5.58 -5.41
C PHE A 235 26.03 -5.96 -6.86
N LYS A 236 27.30 -5.88 -7.28
CA LYS A 236 27.73 -6.38 -8.59
C LYS A 236 27.52 -7.91 -8.65
N PRO A 237 27.00 -8.44 -9.78
CA PRO A 237 26.90 -9.88 -10.02
C PRO A 237 28.23 -10.60 -9.85
#